data_AF-A0A232EUR7-F1
#
_entry.id   AF-A0A232EUR7-F1
#
_cell.length_a   1.000
_cell.length_b   1.000
_cell.length_c   1.000
_cell.angle_alpha   90.00
_cell.angle_beta   90.00
_cell.angle_gamma   90.00
#
_symmetry.space_group_name_H-M   'P 1'
#
loop_
_entity.id
_entity.type
_entity.pdbx_description
1 polymer ?
#
loop_
_entity_poly.entity_id
_entity_poly.type
_entity_poly.pdbx_seq_one_letter_code
_entity_poly.pdbx_strand_id
1 'polypeptide(L)'
;MKIEKMDDIKSKETECQNKITEENQMYYKKKIKNVECPFTWESGEVMYKKIEYSPNDCEEFIPLMKFIRCIVNVYRVVHNDTDTKSIFDNAHEEISIEAVIFILKSTKCYTELKQLLATETKTLNSSKKKQTSTIKACKSIAWSNNRRYGTTEAIKFIRDAISDNPNCDLWHFILGKLLRRERRDVKFNFTPDSEETDCFEKTYNMIYINPVYGVFLAQVYREESNTCNARRMYERVLRDNPQSDAILLKIALGFTTLRDFQKAKFCLDNTSKNSSGKSMFLHYQGLYHFKQQQYWIRSFSVF
;
A
#
# COMPACT_ATOMS: atom_id res chain seq x y z
N MET A 1 60.52 0.01 -31.97
CA MET A 1 60.61 1.13 -31.01
C MET A 1 59.45 2.14 -31.04
N LYS A 2 58.62 2.24 -32.11
CA LYS A 2 57.41 3.12 -32.13
C LYS A 2 56.11 2.43 -31.64
N ILE A 3 56.06 1.10 -31.65
CA ILE A 3 54.83 0.32 -31.35
C ILE A 3 54.62 0.19 -29.83
N GLU A 4 55.67 -0.09 -29.04
CA GLU A 4 55.58 -0.21 -27.57
C GLU A 4 55.12 1.08 -26.86
N LYS A 5 55.37 2.25 -27.44
CA LYS A 5 54.92 3.53 -26.86
C LYS A 5 53.44 3.82 -27.10
N MET A 6 52.79 3.20 -28.09
CA MET A 6 51.35 3.42 -28.37
C MET A 6 50.45 2.56 -27.49
N ASP A 7 50.89 1.34 -27.14
CA ASP A 7 50.13 0.44 -26.27
C ASP A 7 50.16 0.91 -24.81
N ASP A 8 51.28 1.49 -24.35
CA ASP A 8 51.41 2.09 -23.02
C ASP A 8 50.56 3.37 -22.84
N ILE A 9 50.34 4.13 -23.91
CA ILE A 9 49.49 5.34 -23.89
C ILE A 9 48.01 4.95 -23.89
N LYS A 10 47.60 3.99 -24.72
CA LYS A 10 46.22 3.47 -24.72
C LYS A 10 45.87 2.79 -23.39
N SER A 11 46.79 2.03 -22.81
CA SER A 11 46.66 1.43 -21.49
C SER A 11 46.38 2.49 -20.42
N LYS A 12 47.19 3.56 -20.37
CA LYS A 12 47.05 4.67 -19.40
C LYS A 12 45.79 5.52 -19.62
N GLU A 13 45.37 5.74 -20.87
CA GLU A 13 44.12 6.45 -21.17
C GLU A 13 42.89 5.66 -20.72
N THR A 14 42.90 4.35 -20.93
CA THR A 14 41.81 3.45 -20.51
C THR A 14 41.73 3.35 -18.98
N GLU A 15 42.87 3.29 -18.30
CA GLU A 15 42.96 3.25 -16.84
C GLU A 15 42.56 4.59 -16.19
N CYS A 16 42.89 5.72 -16.82
CA CYS A 16 42.47 7.05 -16.42
C CYS A 16 40.96 7.27 -16.65
N GLN A 17 40.41 6.83 -17.79
CA GLN A 17 38.97 6.87 -18.05
C GLN A 17 38.17 5.97 -17.10
N ASN A 18 38.69 4.79 -16.75
CA ASN A 18 38.07 3.92 -15.76
C ASN A 18 38.10 4.53 -14.36
N LYS A 19 39.21 5.13 -13.93
CA LYS A 19 39.29 5.88 -12.64
C LYS A 19 38.34 7.06 -12.58
N ILE A 20 38.26 7.85 -13.66
CA ILE A 20 37.30 8.97 -13.76
C ILE A 20 35.86 8.46 -13.69
N THR A 21 35.58 7.28 -14.25
CA THR A 21 34.24 6.66 -14.20
C THR A 21 33.92 6.13 -12.80
N GLU A 22 34.88 5.54 -12.10
CA GLU A 22 34.73 5.05 -10.72
C GLU A 22 34.61 6.18 -9.69
N GLU A 23 35.42 7.24 -9.79
CA GLU A 23 35.34 8.42 -8.91
C GLU A 23 34.01 9.15 -9.10
N ASN A 24 33.55 9.29 -10.35
CA ASN A 24 32.23 9.80 -10.64
C ASN A 24 31.15 8.90 -10.02
N GLN A 25 31.20 7.58 -10.23
CA GLN A 25 30.26 6.65 -9.62
C GLN A 25 30.25 6.73 -8.08
N MET A 26 31.39 6.91 -7.44
CA MET A 26 31.52 7.03 -5.99
C MET A 26 30.96 8.38 -5.49
N TYR A 27 31.23 9.48 -6.21
CA TYR A 27 30.63 10.79 -5.98
C TYR A 27 29.10 10.74 -6.11
N TYR A 28 28.57 10.06 -7.12
CA TYR A 28 27.13 9.91 -7.33
C TYR A 28 26.47 8.99 -6.32
N LYS A 29 27.10 7.86 -5.96
CA LYS A 29 26.61 7.03 -4.84
C LYS A 29 26.49 7.86 -3.55
N LYS A 30 27.43 8.77 -3.29
CA LYS A 30 27.40 9.68 -2.14
C LYS A 30 26.28 10.73 -2.24
N LYS A 31 26.02 11.27 -3.43
CA LYS A 31 24.95 12.26 -3.66
C LYS A 31 23.55 11.62 -3.64
N ILE A 32 23.41 10.43 -4.22
CA ILE A 32 22.18 9.64 -4.28
C ILE A 32 21.79 9.13 -2.89
N LYS A 33 22.75 8.86 -1.99
CA LYS A 33 22.47 8.46 -0.61
C LYS A 33 21.58 9.45 0.15
N ASN A 34 21.60 10.72 -0.23
CA ASN A 34 20.82 11.78 0.43
C ASN A 34 19.45 12.03 -0.19
N VAL A 35 19.06 11.28 -1.22
CA VAL A 35 17.80 11.46 -1.93
C VAL A 35 16.72 10.61 -1.27
N GLU A 36 15.51 11.12 -1.04
CA GLU A 36 14.40 10.36 -0.44
C GLU A 36 13.69 9.48 -1.49
N CYS A 37 13.95 8.17 -1.48
CA CYS A 37 13.23 7.19 -2.29
C CYS A 37 13.28 5.79 -1.63
N PRO A 38 12.44 4.82 -2.07
CA PRO A 38 12.46 3.47 -1.50
C PRO A 38 13.83 2.76 -1.50
N PHE A 39 14.82 3.24 -2.25
CA PHE A 39 16.15 2.62 -2.35
C PHE A 39 17.16 3.16 -1.34
N THR A 40 16.88 4.33 -0.76
CA THR A 40 17.74 5.01 0.22
C THR A 40 17.18 4.91 1.63
N TRP A 41 15.96 4.40 1.79
CA TRP A 41 15.26 4.24 3.07
C TRP A 41 15.70 3.01 3.87
N GLU A 42 16.95 2.56 3.68
CA GLU A 42 17.57 1.42 4.38
C GLU A 42 16.82 0.07 4.23
N SER A 43 15.82 0.00 3.36
CA SER A 43 15.05 -1.22 3.08
C SER A 43 15.76 -2.21 2.15
N GLY A 44 16.93 -1.84 1.62
CA GLY A 44 17.68 -2.61 0.62
C GLY A 44 17.88 -4.07 1.03
N GLU A 45 18.60 -4.33 2.12
CA GLU A 45 18.95 -5.70 2.54
C GLU A 45 17.73 -6.58 2.91
N VAL A 46 16.66 -5.98 3.41
CA VAL A 46 15.41 -6.68 3.81
C VAL A 46 14.51 -6.98 2.61
N MET A 47 14.52 -6.13 1.57
CA MET A 47 13.71 -6.30 0.36
C MET A 47 14.18 -7.45 -0.55
N TYR A 48 15.42 -7.95 -0.40
CA TYR A 48 15.98 -9.02 -1.23
C TYR A 48 15.51 -10.43 -0.87
N LYS A 49 14.83 -10.64 0.27
CA LYS A 49 14.25 -11.96 0.58
C LYS A 49 12.99 -12.18 -0.25
N LYS A 50 13.17 -12.90 -1.37
CA LYS A 50 12.14 -13.38 -2.31
C LYS A 50 10.98 -14.03 -1.55
N ILE A 51 9.90 -13.29 -1.36
CA ILE A 51 8.59 -13.87 -1.08
C ILE A 51 7.65 -13.28 -2.14
N GLU A 52 7.12 -14.16 -3.00
CA GLU A 52 5.96 -13.88 -3.83
C GLU A 52 4.77 -13.66 -2.90
N TYR A 53 4.62 -12.42 -2.45
CA TYR A 53 3.47 -12.03 -1.67
C TYR A 53 2.81 -10.85 -2.38
N SER A 54 1.68 -11.14 -3.00
CA SER A 54 0.69 -10.12 -3.36
C SER A 54 -0.22 -9.96 -2.14
N PRO A 55 -0.15 -8.86 -1.39
CA PRO A 55 -1.17 -8.58 -0.39
C PRO A 55 -2.51 -8.56 -1.14
N ASN A 56 -3.49 -9.39 -0.74
CA ASN A 56 -4.89 -9.24 -1.17
C ASN A 56 -5.54 -7.98 -0.55
N ASP A 57 -4.72 -6.97 -0.30
CA ASP A 57 -5.14 -5.70 0.24
C ASP A 57 -5.99 -4.98 -0.81
N CYS A 58 -6.86 -4.12 -0.32
CA CYS A 58 -7.66 -3.14 -1.07
C CYS A 58 -6.80 -2.11 -1.84
N GLU A 59 -5.78 -2.53 -2.57
CA GLU A 59 -4.86 -1.65 -3.31
C GLU A 59 -5.59 -0.83 -4.36
N GLU A 60 -6.65 -1.39 -4.95
CA GLU A 60 -7.51 -0.70 -5.91
C GLU A 60 -8.17 0.57 -5.34
N PHE A 61 -8.24 0.69 -4.01
CA PHE A 61 -9.00 1.73 -3.33
C PHE A 61 -8.18 2.89 -2.78
N ILE A 62 -6.86 2.75 -2.75
CA ILE A 62 -5.96 3.75 -2.19
C ILE A 62 -4.87 4.00 -3.23
N PRO A 63 -5.10 4.98 -4.14
CA PRO A 63 -4.20 5.24 -5.26
C PRO A 63 -2.74 5.45 -4.84
N LEU A 64 -2.50 6.17 -3.74
CA LEU A 64 -1.14 6.37 -3.22
C LEU A 64 -0.48 5.05 -2.79
N MET A 65 -1.21 4.16 -2.11
CA MET A 65 -0.67 2.86 -1.73
C MET A 65 -0.32 2.03 -2.95
N LYS A 66 -1.24 1.96 -3.92
CA LYS A 66 -1.01 1.26 -5.20
C LYS A 66 0.22 1.83 -5.90
N PHE A 67 0.33 3.15 -6.00
CA PHE A 67 1.46 3.83 -6.63
C PHE A 67 2.80 3.51 -5.98
N ILE A 68 2.92 3.68 -4.66
CA ILE A 68 4.19 3.41 -3.95
C ILE A 68 4.55 1.93 -4.03
N ARG A 69 3.57 1.02 -3.94
CA ARG A 69 3.81 -0.41 -4.16
C ARG A 69 4.22 -0.72 -5.59
N CYS A 70 3.63 -0.08 -6.59
CA CYS A 70 4.08 -0.14 -7.97
C CYS A 70 5.51 0.36 -8.12
N ILE A 71 5.90 1.48 -7.51
CA ILE A 71 7.30 1.97 -7.52
C ILE A 71 8.24 0.92 -6.92
N VAL A 72 7.88 0.34 -5.77
CA VAL A 72 8.69 -0.70 -5.11
C VAL A 72 8.74 -1.98 -5.96
N ASN A 73 7.68 -2.34 -6.66
CA ASN A 73 7.64 -3.51 -7.55
C ASN A 73 8.36 -3.25 -8.89
N VAL A 74 8.30 -2.04 -9.44
CA VAL A 74 9.08 -1.62 -10.61
C VAL A 74 10.57 -1.72 -10.30
N TYR A 75 11.00 -1.51 -9.06
CA TYR A 75 12.37 -1.85 -8.65
C TYR A 75 12.66 -3.36 -8.62
N ARG A 76 11.68 -4.18 -8.21
CA ARG A 76 11.85 -5.65 -8.23
C ARG A 76 11.98 -6.23 -9.65
N VAL A 77 11.51 -5.50 -10.68
CA VAL A 77 11.36 -6.03 -12.04
C VAL A 77 12.10 -5.21 -13.12
N VAL A 78 12.37 -3.92 -12.85
CA VAL A 78 12.99 -2.88 -13.69
C VAL A 78 12.78 -3.06 -15.19
N HIS A 79 11.57 -2.74 -15.66
CA HIS A 79 11.25 -1.91 -16.83
C HIS A 79 9.74 -1.86 -16.99
N ASN A 80 9.14 -0.66 -16.95
CA ASN A 80 7.96 -0.27 -17.74
C ASN A 80 7.65 1.21 -17.49
N ASP A 81 7.46 1.96 -18.59
CA ASP A 81 6.90 3.31 -18.60
C ASP A 81 5.40 3.23 -18.27
N THR A 82 5.04 3.33 -17.00
CA THR A 82 3.64 3.52 -16.62
C THR A 82 3.28 5.01 -16.67
N ASP A 83 2.24 5.33 -17.44
CA ASP A 83 1.71 6.68 -17.56
C ASP A 83 1.22 7.20 -16.21
N THR A 84 1.83 8.28 -15.74
CA THR A 84 1.71 8.77 -14.36
C THR A 84 0.57 9.76 -14.17
N LYS A 85 0.01 10.31 -15.27
CA LYS A 85 -1.01 11.35 -15.21
C LYS A 85 -2.30 10.90 -14.51
N SER A 86 -2.74 9.65 -14.74
CA SER A 86 -4.01 9.15 -14.18
C SER A 86 -3.98 8.91 -12.66
N ILE A 87 -2.81 8.93 -12.02
CA ILE A 87 -2.68 8.68 -10.57
C ILE A 87 -2.97 9.95 -9.76
N PHE A 88 -2.76 11.12 -10.34
CA PHE A 88 -2.82 12.39 -9.63
C PHE A 88 -4.18 13.09 -9.69
N ASP A 89 -5.05 12.72 -10.63
CA ASP A 89 -6.36 13.35 -10.83
C ASP A 89 -7.33 13.16 -9.64
N ASN A 90 -7.01 12.28 -8.68
CA ASN A 90 -7.81 12.00 -7.47
C ASN A 90 -6.95 11.98 -6.19
N ALA A 91 -5.88 12.78 -6.11
CA ALA A 91 -5.02 12.80 -4.93
C ALA A 91 -5.77 13.36 -3.71
N HIS A 92 -5.60 12.69 -2.55
CA HIS A 92 -6.18 13.15 -1.30
C HIS A 92 -5.64 14.54 -0.92
N GLU A 93 -6.52 15.44 -0.46
CA GLU A 93 -6.16 16.86 -0.22
C GLU A 93 -4.98 16.99 0.74
N GLU A 94 -4.88 16.14 1.75
CA GLU A 94 -3.81 16.16 2.76
C GLU A 94 -2.45 15.59 2.30
N ILE A 95 -2.36 15.04 1.08
CA ILE A 95 -1.12 14.53 0.50
C ILE A 95 -0.39 15.65 -0.25
N SER A 96 0.92 15.77 -0.08
CA SER A 96 1.74 16.65 -0.93
C SER A 96 2.10 15.96 -2.24
N ILE A 97 1.52 16.44 -3.35
CA ILE A 97 1.85 15.99 -4.70
C ILE A 97 3.33 16.22 -5.00
N GLU A 98 3.92 17.31 -4.51
CA GLU A 98 5.34 17.62 -4.72
C GLU A 98 6.26 16.57 -4.08
N ALA A 99 5.91 16.08 -2.89
CA ALA A 99 6.65 15.01 -2.22
C ALA A 99 6.56 13.70 -3.00
N VAL A 100 5.39 13.36 -3.54
CA VAL A 100 5.20 12.15 -4.36
C VAL A 100 5.99 12.24 -5.67
N ILE A 101 5.95 13.38 -6.36
CA ILE A 101 6.74 13.63 -7.57
C ILE A 101 8.24 13.58 -7.28
N PHE A 102 8.68 14.14 -6.14
CA PHE A 102 10.07 14.06 -5.72
C PHE A 102 10.51 12.61 -5.56
N ILE A 103 9.73 11.77 -4.86
CA ILE A 103 10.04 10.34 -4.68
C ILE A 103 10.15 9.64 -6.03
N LEU A 104 9.22 9.89 -6.95
CA LEU A 104 9.25 9.30 -8.29
C LEU A 104 10.50 9.69 -9.07
N LYS A 105 10.82 10.99 -9.12
CA LYS A 105 12.03 11.50 -9.80
C LYS A 105 13.28 10.88 -9.19
N SER A 106 13.33 10.83 -7.87
CA SER A 106 14.41 10.23 -7.09
C SER A 106 14.61 8.74 -7.41
N THR A 107 13.50 7.99 -7.49
CA THR A 107 13.49 6.60 -7.93
C THR A 107 14.02 6.45 -9.36
N LYS A 108 13.61 7.33 -10.28
CA LYS A 108 14.09 7.32 -11.67
C LYS A 108 15.60 7.62 -11.76
N CYS A 109 16.08 8.62 -11.01
CA CYS A 109 17.52 8.92 -10.90
C CYS A 109 18.32 7.70 -10.45
N TYR A 110 17.83 7.00 -9.42
CA TYR A 110 18.51 5.85 -8.84
C TYR A 110 18.56 4.67 -9.82
N THR A 111 17.44 4.39 -10.50
CA THR A 111 17.30 3.21 -11.39
C THR A 111 17.99 3.38 -12.74
N GLU A 112 17.92 4.57 -13.35
CA GLU A 112 18.53 4.81 -14.66
C GLU A 112 19.99 5.30 -14.58
N LEU A 113 20.53 5.58 -13.37
CA LEU A 113 21.85 6.19 -13.15
C LEU A 113 22.09 7.46 -13.99
N LYS A 114 21.02 8.13 -14.47
CA LYS A 114 21.13 9.28 -15.37
C LYS A 114 21.54 10.53 -14.62
N GLN A 115 22.76 11.00 -14.91
CA GLN A 115 23.42 12.18 -14.35
C GLN A 115 22.59 13.48 -14.42
N LEU A 116 21.73 13.64 -15.43
CA LEU A 116 20.98 14.89 -15.68
C LEU A 116 19.80 15.13 -14.72
N LEU A 117 19.19 14.09 -14.14
CA LEU A 117 18.01 14.25 -13.28
C LEU A 117 18.37 14.62 -11.82
N ALA A 118 19.58 14.25 -11.37
CA ALA A 118 20.04 14.50 -9.99
C ALA A 118 20.38 15.98 -9.71
N THR A 119 20.58 16.79 -10.76
CA THR A 119 20.79 18.24 -10.67
C THR A 119 19.47 19.03 -10.62
N GLU A 120 18.37 18.44 -11.08
CA GLU A 120 17.04 19.09 -11.13
C GLU A 120 16.14 18.76 -9.93
N THR A 121 16.45 17.71 -9.17
CA THR A 121 15.75 17.38 -7.93
C THR A 121 16.04 18.44 -6.86
N LYS A 122 15.21 19.48 -6.81
CA LYS A 122 15.15 20.42 -5.68
C LYS A 122 14.97 19.64 -4.39
N THR A 123 15.81 19.90 -3.40
CA THR A 123 15.64 19.40 -2.04
C THR A 123 14.26 19.82 -1.53
N LEU A 124 13.52 18.85 -0.98
CA LEU A 124 12.25 19.12 -0.33
C LEU A 124 12.47 20.05 0.86
N ASN A 125 11.50 20.93 1.09
CA ASN A 125 11.55 21.81 2.23
C ASN A 125 11.08 21.05 3.48
N SER A 126 12.04 20.66 4.32
CA SER A 126 11.78 19.94 5.57
C SER A 126 10.94 20.74 6.57
N SER A 127 10.75 22.05 6.39
CA SER A 127 9.86 22.85 7.23
C SER A 127 8.37 22.68 6.90
N LYS A 128 8.04 22.12 5.73
CA LYS A 128 6.66 21.87 5.33
C LYS A 128 6.17 20.52 5.87
N LYS A 129 5.50 20.53 7.02
CA LYS A 129 4.96 19.34 7.70
C LYS A 129 4.14 18.40 6.80
N LYS A 130 3.35 18.95 5.87
CA LYS A 130 2.58 18.15 4.89
C LYS A 130 3.48 17.31 3.97
N GLN A 131 4.62 17.87 3.55
CA GLN A 131 5.59 17.19 2.70
C GLN A 131 6.32 16.09 3.48
N THR A 132 6.82 16.41 4.68
CA THR A 132 7.51 15.45 5.54
C THR A 132 6.59 14.30 5.94
N SER A 133 5.34 14.61 6.31
CA SER A 133 4.29 13.62 6.58
C SER A 133 4.07 12.68 5.39
N THR A 134 3.93 13.24 4.19
CA THR A 134 3.75 12.44 2.95
C THR A 134 4.93 11.49 2.69
N ILE A 135 6.17 11.95 2.87
CA ILE A 135 7.36 11.12 2.68
C ILE A 135 7.41 10.00 3.70
N LYS A 136 7.19 10.31 4.99
CA LYS A 136 7.15 9.33 6.08
C LYS A 136 6.09 8.26 5.82
N ALA A 137 4.91 8.65 5.36
CA ALA A 137 3.91 7.66 5.04
C ALA A 137 4.22 6.85 3.77
N CYS A 138 4.86 7.44 2.76
CA CYS A 138 5.39 6.68 1.62
C CYS A 138 6.43 5.65 2.08
N LYS A 139 7.31 6.01 3.03
CA LYS A 139 8.23 5.06 3.71
C LYS A 139 7.43 3.93 4.35
N SER A 140 6.40 4.26 5.12
CA SER A 140 5.53 3.25 5.74
C SER A 140 4.94 2.28 4.72
N ILE A 141 4.36 2.79 3.63
CA ILE A 141 3.75 1.97 2.57
C ILE A 141 4.81 1.06 1.94
N ALA A 142 6.01 1.58 1.65
CA ALA A 142 7.09 0.80 1.08
C ALA A 142 7.55 -0.32 2.02
N TRP A 143 7.73 -0.03 3.30
CA TRP A 143 8.08 -1.02 4.33
C TRP A 143 6.97 -2.05 4.54
N SER A 144 5.69 -1.67 4.38
CA SER A 144 4.55 -2.58 4.50
C SER A 144 4.58 -3.73 3.48
N ASN A 145 5.39 -3.65 2.42
CA ASN A 145 5.54 -4.76 1.48
C ASN A 145 6.31 -5.95 2.08
N ASN A 146 7.11 -5.72 3.12
CA ASN A 146 8.02 -6.71 3.69
C ASN A 146 7.41 -7.44 4.90
N ARG A 147 6.27 -8.15 4.75
CA ARG A 147 5.56 -8.94 5.81
C ARG A 147 5.89 -8.52 7.27
N ARG A 148 6.42 -9.43 8.10
CA ARG A 148 6.54 -9.27 9.55
C ARG A 148 7.61 -8.25 9.93
N TYR A 149 8.79 -8.32 9.30
CA TYR A 149 9.89 -7.40 9.57
C TYR A 149 9.59 -5.95 9.16
N GLY A 150 8.87 -5.78 8.04
CA GLY A 150 8.50 -4.48 7.53
C GLY A 150 7.27 -3.86 8.19
N THR A 151 6.39 -4.66 8.80
CA THR A 151 5.19 -4.13 9.45
C THR A 151 5.54 -3.25 10.66
N THR A 152 6.49 -3.67 11.50
CA THR A 152 6.92 -2.86 12.66
C THR A 152 7.55 -1.53 12.24
N GLU A 153 8.44 -1.52 11.24
CA GLU A 153 9.00 -0.27 10.71
C GLU A 153 7.95 0.58 10.02
N ALA A 154 7.02 -0.03 9.28
CA ALA A 154 5.91 0.68 8.66
C ALA A 154 5.03 1.39 9.69
N ILE A 155 4.78 0.77 10.86
CA ILE A 155 4.02 1.36 11.96
C ILE A 155 4.74 2.60 12.53
N LYS A 156 6.06 2.53 12.74
CA LYS A 156 6.84 3.68 13.21
C LYS A 156 6.72 4.87 12.24
N PHE A 157 6.97 4.63 10.96
CA PHE A 157 6.91 5.69 9.95
C PHE A 157 5.53 6.32 9.79
N ILE A 158 4.44 5.53 9.88
CA ILE A 158 3.09 6.10 9.77
C ILE A 158 2.70 6.89 11.01
N ARG A 159 3.13 6.48 12.21
CA ARG A 159 2.94 7.28 13.44
C ARG A 159 3.68 8.61 13.33
N ASP A 160 4.89 8.62 12.81
CA ASP A 160 5.63 9.86 12.55
C ASP A 160 4.93 10.74 11.50
N ALA A 161 4.27 10.15 10.51
CA ALA A 161 3.49 10.88 9.52
C ALA A 161 2.23 11.52 10.12
N ILE A 162 1.53 10.79 11.01
CA ILE A 162 0.37 11.29 11.77
C ILE A 162 0.78 12.42 12.72
N SER A 163 1.94 12.31 13.38
CA SER A 163 2.47 13.38 14.24
C SER A 163 2.70 14.69 13.46
N ASP A 164 3.18 14.59 12.21
CA ASP A 164 3.38 15.75 11.33
C ASP A 164 2.06 16.29 10.76
N ASN A 165 1.11 15.42 10.41
CA ASN A 165 -0.21 15.78 9.87
C ASN A 165 -1.33 14.89 10.44
N PRO A 166 -1.91 15.25 11.61
CA PRO A 166 -2.88 14.41 12.31
C PRO A 166 -4.27 14.39 11.68
N ASN A 167 -4.57 15.30 10.75
CA ASN A 167 -5.89 15.43 10.14
C ASN A 167 -6.03 14.62 8.84
N CYS A 168 -4.98 13.92 8.41
CA CYS A 168 -5.03 13.06 7.24
C CYS A 168 -5.64 11.70 7.62
N ASP A 169 -6.92 11.51 7.30
CA ASP A 169 -7.68 10.25 7.42
C ASP A 169 -6.90 9.05 6.88
N LEU A 170 -6.25 9.20 5.72
CA LEU A 170 -5.53 8.13 5.07
C LEU A 170 -4.37 7.60 5.92
N TRP A 171 -3.72 8.45 6.72
CA TRP A 171 -2.66 7.99 7.61
C TRP A 171 -3.20 7.14 8.74
N HIS A 172 -4.30 7.55 9.36
CA HIS A 172 -5.00 6.75 10.37
C HIS A 172 -5.48 5.42 9.76
N PHE A 173 -6.02 5.45 8.55
CA PHE A 173 -6.45 4.24 7.85
C PHE A 173 -5.30 3.26 7.59
N ILE A 174 -4.15 3.76 7.15
CA ILE A 174 -2.95 2.96 6.92
C ILE A 174 -2.43 2.39 8.24
N LEU A 175 -2.40 3.17 9.32
CA LEU A 175 -2.01 2.70 10.65
C LEU A 175 -2.94 1.57 11.13
N GLY A 176 -4.27 1.75 11.07
CA GLY A 176 -5.23 0.72 11.44
C GLY A 176 -5.04 -0.58 10.66
N LYS A 177 -4.77 -0.49 9.35
CA LYS A 177 -4.44 -1.68 8.53
C LYS A 177 -3.16 -2.38 8.96
N LEU A 178 -2.14 -1.62 9.35
CA LEU A 178 -0.85 -2.17 9.79
C LEU A 178 -0.97 -2.84 11.17
N LEU A 179 -1.65 -2.21 12.13
CA LEU A 179 -1.94 -2.79 13.45
C LEU A 179 -2.73 -4.10 13.32
N ARG A 180 -3.80 -4.07 12.49
CA ARG A 180 -4.59 -5.26 12.17
C ARG A 180 -3.77 -6.40 11.58
N ARG A 181 -2.77 -6.07 10.76
CA ARG A 181 -1.87 -7.06 10.16
C ARG A 181 -0.91 -7.61 11.19
N GLU A 182 -0.26 -6.76 11.98
CA GLU A 182 0.65 -7.15 13.06
C GLU A 182 -0.03 -8.11 14.04
N ARG A 183 -1.25 -7.77 14.47
CA ARG A 183 -2.09 -8.62 15.32
C ARG A 183 -2.31 -10.00 14.72
N ARG A 184 -2.73 -10.08 13.45
CA ARG A 184 -3.00 -11.37 12.79
C ARG A 184 -1.77 -12.20 12.49
N ASP A 185 -0.63 -11.57 12.27
CA ASP A 185 0.65 -12.26 12.06
C ASP A 185 1.14 -12.96 13.35
N VAL A 186 0.76 -12.43 14.52
CA VAL A 186 1.07 -13.08 15.82
C VAL A 186 0.08 -14.20 16.11
N LYS A 187 -1.24 -13.90 16.13
CA LYS A 187 -2.30 -14.89 16.38
C LYS A 187 -3.62 -14.47 15.70
N PHE A 188 -4.16 -15.34 14.85
CA PHE A 188 -5.36 -15.05 14.03
C PHE A 188 -6.63 -14.70 14.83
N ASN A 189 -6.76 -15.15 16.09
CA ASN A 189 -7.98 -15.03 16.89
C ASN A 189 -7.97 -13.88 17.91
N PHE A 190 -6.99 -12.98 17.87
CA PHE A 190 -6.97 -11.85 18.79
C PHE A 190 -8.01 -10.81 18.39
N THR A 191 -8.70 -10.23 19.38
CA THR A 191 -9.58 -9.08 19.15
C THR A 191 -8.74 -7.84 18.82
N PRO A 192 -9.26 -6.92 18.00
CA PRO A 192 -8.66 -5.58 17.83
C PRO A 192 -8.39 -4.92 19.19
N ASP A 193 -7.31 -4.15 19.27
CA ASP A 193 -7.06 -3.27 20.41
C ASP A 193 -7.71 -1.90 20.19
N SER A 194 -7.68 -1.04 21.22
CA SER A 194 -8.31 0.27 21.14
C SER A 194 -7.66 1.21 20.13
N GLU A 195 -6.34 1.07 19.86
CA GLU A 195 -5.64 1.91 18.88
C GLU A 195 -6.06 1.52 17.45
N GLU A 196 -6.14 0.22 17.15
CA GLU A 196 -6.62 -0.29 15.87
C GLU A 196 -8.04 0.21 15.59
N THR A 197 -8.96 0.05 16.55
CA THR A 197 -10.36 0.45 16.40
C THR A 197 -10.51 1.97 16.26
N ASP A 198 -9.83 2.76 17.11
CA ASP A 198 -9.84 4.23 17.04
C ASP A 198 -9.31 4.76 15.69
N CYS A 199 -8.29 4.12 15.10
CA CYS A 199 -7.81 4.48 13.77
C CYS A 199 -8.94 4.38 12.72
N PHE A 200 -9.70 3.29 12.70
CA PHE A 200 -10.78 3.10 11.73
C PHE A 200 -11.99 4.00 12.02
N GLU A 201 -12.34 4.22 13.29
CA GLU A 201 -13.40 5.13 13.68
C GLU A 201 -13.09 6.58 13.31
N LYS A 202 -11.87 7.07 13.63
CA LYS A 202 -11.39 8.39 13.22
C LYS A 202 -11.47 8.56 11.72
N THR A 203 -10.92 7.61 10.97
CA THR A 203 -10.94 7.66 9.51
C THR A 203 -12.36 7.75 8.96
N TYR A 204 -13.29 6.94 9.47
CA TYR A 204 -14.68 6.94 9.00
C TYR A 204 -15.45 8.21 9.37
N ASN A 205 -15.11 8.85 10.48
CA ASN A 205 -15.76 10.07 10.98
C ASN A 205 -15.19 11.36 10.36
N MET A 206 -14.14 11.29 9.55
CA MET A 206 -13.59 12.45 8.84
C MET A 206 -14.45 12.86 7.63
N ILE A 207 -14.18 14.05 7.10
CA ILE A 207 -15.05 14.81 6.16
C ILE A 207 -15.39 14.01 4.89
N TYR A 208 -14.48 13.17 4.40
CA TYR A 208 -14.69 12.41 3.17
C TYR A 208 -15.18 10.98 3.44
N ILE A 209 -16.45 10.71 3.17
CA ILE A 209 -17.03 9.37 3.33
C ILE A 209 -16.52 8.46 2.21
N ASN A 210 -15.45 7.72 2.48
CA ASN A 210 -15.00 6.64 1.62
C ASN A 210 -15.68 5.32 2.05
N PRO A 211 -16.47 4.66 1.17
CA PRO A 211 -17.13 3.38 1.46
C PRO A 211 -16.19 2.30 1.98
N VAL A 212 -14.91 2.36 1.58
CA VAL A 212 -13.86 1.43 2.01
C VAL A 212 -13.63 1.54 3.52
N TYR A 213 -13.61 2.75 4.07
CA TYR A 213 -13.42 2.97 5.50
C TYR A 213 -14.54 2.31 6.31
N GLY A 214 -15.78 2.45 5.84
CA GLY A 214 -16.94 1.81 6.47
C GLY A 214 -16.88 0.28 6.43
N VAL A 215 -16.40 -0.32 5.33
CA VAL A 215 -16.21 -1.78 5.24
C VAL A 215 -15.17 -2.28 6.24
N PHE A 216 -14.06 -1.57 6.40
CA PHE A 216 -13.02 -1.95 7.36
C PHE A 216 -13.47 -1.75 8.81
N LEU A 217 -14.18 -0.66 9.10
CA LEU A 217 -14.76 -0.44 10.43
C LEU A 217 -15.79 -1.52 10.77
N ALA A 218 -16.68 -1.88 9.84
CA ALA A 218 -17.62 -3.00 10.00
C ALA A 218 -16.88 -4.32 10.28
N GLN A 219 -15.75 -4.53 9.62
CA GLN A 219 -14.91 -5.70 9.83
C GLN A 219 -14.27 -5.73 11.23
N VAL A 220 -13.78 -4.60 11.73
CA VAL A 220 -13.24 -4.48 13.10
C VAL A 220 -14.31 -4.81 14.13
N TYR A 221 -15.49 -4.18 14.05
CA TYR A 221 -16.60 -4.50 14.95
C TYR A 221 -16.99 -5.98 14.92
N ARG A 222 -16.96 -6.62 13.75
CA ARG A 222 -17.23 -8.06 13.65
C ARG A 222 -16.18 -8.89 14.39
N GLU A 223 -14.91 -8.50 14.31
CA GLU A 223 -13.80 -9.20 14.97
C GLU A 223 -13.79 -8.97 16.48
N GLU A 224 -14.37 -7.86 16.95
CA GLU A 224 -14.71 -7.62 18.36
C GLU A 224 -15.98 -8.36 18.81
N SER A 225 -16.60 -9.17 17.94
CA SER A 225 -17.90 -9.81 18.18
C SER A 225 -19.08 -8.83 18.36
N ASN A 226 -18.90 -7.55 18.04
CA ASN A 226 -19.94 -6.54 17.99
C ASN A 226 -20.74 -6.64 16.69
N THR A 227 -21.52 -7.70 16.58
CA THR A 227 -22.29 -8.05 15.36
C THR A 227 -23.35 -7.02 15.00
N CYS A 228 -23.92 -6.33 15.98
CA CYS A 228 -24.90 -5.25 15.78
C CYS A 228 -24.28 -4.06 15.03
N ASN A 229 -23.16 -3.53 15.53
CA ASN A 229 -22.48 -2.42 14.87
C ASN A 229 -21.89 -2.83 13.52
N ALA A 230 -21.32 -4.03 13.42
CA ALA A 230 -20.82 -4.56 12.15
C ALA A 230 -21.93 -4.59 11.08
N ARG A 231 -23.11 -5.11 11.42
CA ARG A 231 -24.26 -5.17 10.51
C ARG A 231 -24.71 -3.78 10.09
N ARG A 232 -24.90 -2.87 11.05
CA ARG A 232 -25.31 -1.48 10.79
C ARG A 232 -24.35 -0.78 9.84
N MET A 233 -23.05 -0.99 10.01
CA MET A 233 -22.03 -0.40 9.15
C MET A 233 -22.07 -0.97 7.73
N TYR A 234 -22.16 -2.30 7.57
CA TYR A 234 -22.32 -2.88 6.23
C TYR A 234 -23.58 -2.40 5.50
N GLU A 235 -24.71 -2.29 6.22
CA GLU A 235 -25.95 -1.77 5.65
C GLU A 235 -25.85 -0.30 5.25
N ARG A 236 -25.17 0.52 6.05
CA ARG A 236 -24.92 1.93 5.73
C ARG A 236 -24.10 2.06 4.46
N VAL A 237 -22.95 1.36 4.40
CA VAL A 237 -22.10 1.39 3.21
C VAL A 237 -22.83 0.88 1.98
N LEU A 238 -23.63 -0.19 2.09
CA LEU A 238 -24.41 -0.72 0.98
C LEU A 238 -25.48 0.27 0.48
N ARG A 239 -26.12 1.01 1.40
CA ARG A 239 -27.13 2.03 1.08
C ARG A 239 -26.54 3.19 0.27
N ASP A 240 -25.29 3.53 0.53
CA ASP A 240 -24.54 4.54 -0.23
C ASP A 240 -24.19 4.05 -1.66
N ASN A 241 -24.66 2.86 -2.04
CA ASN A 241 -24.59 2.25 -3.37
C ASN A 241 -23.17 2.25 -3.97
N PRO A 242 -22.23 1.50 -3.35
CA PRO A 242 -20.85 1.52 -3.77
C PRO A 242 -20.73 0.91 -5.17
N GLN A 243 -20.20 1.68 -6.12
CA GLN A 243 -20.06 1.26 -7.52
C GLN A 243 -18.95 0.23 -7.76
N SER A 244 -18.17 -0.11 -6.74
CA SER A 244 -17.03 -1.00 -6.87
C SER A 244 -17.37 -2.44 -6.50
N ASP A 245 -17.18 -3.36 -7.46
CA ASP A 245 -17.32 -4.80 -7.26
C ASP A 245 -16.52 -5.31 -6.06
N ALA A 246 -15.30 -4.82 -5.85
CA ALA A 246 -14.47 -5.26 -4.73
C ALA A 246 -15.00 -4.79 -3.37
N ILE A 247 -15.76 -3.69 -3.31
CA ILE A 247 -16.48 -3.26 -2.10
C ILE A 247 -17.69 -4.17 -1.89
N LEU A 248 -18.50 -4.38 -2.92
CA LEU A 248 -19.66 -5.27 -2.88
C LEU A 248 -19.28 -6.69 -2.44
N LEU A 249 -18.17 -7.23 -2.95
CA LEU A 249 -17.61 -8.51 -2.54
C LEU A 249 -17.26 -8.56 -1.05
N LYS A 250 -16.67 -7.51 -0.50
CA LYS A 250 -16.32 -7.45 0.92
C LYS A 250 -17.55 -7.32 1.81
N ILE A 251 -18.55 -6.55 1.37
CA ILE A 251 -19.85 -6.46 2.04
C ILE A 251 -20.54 -7.82 2.01
N ALA A 252 -20.53 -8.52 0.87
CA ALA A 252 -21.08 -9.87 0.72
C ALA A 252 -20.44 -10.87 1.68
N LEU A 253 -19.10 -10.85 1.79
CA LEU A 253 -18.37 -11.67 2.77
C LEU A 253 -18.78 -11.31 4.21
N GLY A 254 -18.94 -10.01 4.50
CA GLY A 254 -19.42 -9.50 5.78
C GLY A 254 -20.77 -10.08 6.16
N PHE A 255 -21.78 -9.93 5.29
CA PHE A 255 -23.12 -10.46 5.51
C PHE A 255 -23.17 -11.98 5.56
N THR A 256 -22.37 -12.68 4.74
CA THR A 256 -22.24 -14.15 4.79
C THR A 256 -21.75 -14.60 6.18
N THR A 257 -20.76 -13.90 6.72
CA THR A 257 -20.21 -14.20 8.06
C THR A 257 -21.24 -13.91 9.16
N LEU A 258 -22.05 -12.87 8.99
CA LEU A 258 -23.17 -12.51 9.87
C LEU A 258 -24.45 -13.32 9.65
N ARG A 259 -24.43 -14.28 8.72
CA ARG A 259 -25.56 -15.14 8.31
C ARG A 259 -26.77 -14.38 7.74
N ASP A 260 -26.57 -13.18 7.22
CA ASP A 260 -27.57 -12.47 6.44
C ASP A 260 -27.44 -12.86 4.96
N PHE A 261 -27.91 -14.07 4.64
CA PHE A 261 -27.73 -14.66 3.30
C PHE A 261 -28.52 -13.93 2.21
N GLN A 262 -29.57 -13.20 2.56
CA GLN A 262 -30.33 -12.40 1.61
C GLN A 262 -29.50 -11.20 1.13
N LYS A 263 -28.96 -10.40 2.07
CA LYS A 263 -28.10 -9.26 1.70
C LYS A 263 -26.78 -9.70 1.08
N ALA A 264 -26.21 -10.82 1.53
CA ALA A 264 -25.01 -11.38 0.93
C ALA A 264 -25.23 -11.74 -0.55
N LYS A 265 -26.35 -12.42 -0.86
CA LYS A 265 -26.73 -12.76 -2.23
C LYS A 265 -26.94 -11.51 -3.09
N PHE A 266 -27.68 -10.52 -2.57
CA PHE A 266 -27.88 -9.25 -3.26
C PHE A 266 -26.55 -8.59 -3.64
N CYS A 267 -25.56 -8.58 -2.74
CA CYS A 267 -24.25 -8.00 -3.04
C CYS A 267 -23.50 -8.79 -4.13
N LEU A 268 -23.56 -10.13 -4.10
CA LEU A 268 -22.93 -10.99 -5.11
C LEU A 268 -23.58 -10.83 -6.49
N ASP A 269 -24.91 -10.84 -6.54
CA ASP A 269 -25.69 -10.73 -7.79
C ASP A 269 -25.50 -9.36 -8.46
N ASN A 270 -25.23 -8.31 -7.68
CA ASN A 270 -24.96 -6.96 -8.18
C ASN A 270 -23.49 -6.68 -8.53
N THR A 271 -22.59 -7.66 -8.39
CA THR A 271 -21.24 -7.51 -8.94
C THR A 271 -21.26 -7.65 -10.46
N SER A 272 -20.43 -6.89 -11.16
CA SER A 272 -20.43 -6.89 -12.63
C SER A 272 -20.08 -8.27 -13.21
N LYS A 273 -20.61 -8.60 -14.40
CA LYS A 273 -20.25 -9.84 -15.12
C LYS A 273 -18.74 -10.00 -15.33
N ASN A 274 -17.99 -8.89 -15.43
CA ASN A 274 -16.53 -8.89 -15.57
C ASN A 274 -15.79 -9.37 -14.30
N SER A 275 -16.45 -9.35 -13.14
CA SER A 275 -15.91 -9.87 -11.89
C SER A 275 -16.16 -11.37 -11.67
N SER A 276 -17.08 -11.98 -12.43
CA SER A 276 -17.51 -13.38 -12.25
C SER A 276 -16.39 -14.42 -12.45
N GLY A 277 -15.35 -14.08 -13.20
CA GLY A 277 -14.14 -14.92 -13.39
C GLY A 277 -12.98 -14.60 -12.43
N LYS A 278 -13.11 -13.58 -11.57
CA LYS A 278 -12.04 -13.20 -10.63
C LYS A 278 -12.00 -14.18 -9.46
N SER A 279 -10.79 -14.58 -9.06
CA SER A 279 -10.55 -15.50 -7.94
C SER A 279 -11.28 -15.10 -6.64
N MET A 280 -11.31 -13.79 -6.32
CA MET A 280 -12.01 -13.30 -5.12
C MET A 280 -13.54 -13.52 -5.18
N PHE A 281 -14.16 -13.28 -6.33
CA PHE A 281 -15.60 -13.48 -6.51
C PHE A 281 -15.95 -14.97 -6.33
N LEU A 282 -15.26 -15.85 -7.06
CA LEU A 282 -15.49 -17.29 -6.99
C LEU A 282 -15.27 -17.84 -5.56
N HIS A 283 -14.23 -17.37 -4.88
CA HIS A 283 -13.95 -17.74 -3.51
C HIS A 283 -15.09 -17.32 -2.55
N TYR A 284 -15.57 -16.07 -2.66
CA TYR A 284 -16.65 -15.58 -1.80
C TYR A 284 -18.01 -16.20 -2.12
N GLN A 285 -18.28 -16.46 -3.40
CA GLN A 285 -19.47 -17.20 -3.83
C GLN A 285 -19.45 -18.65 -3.28
N GLY A 286 -18.31 -19.33 -3.34
CA GLY A 286 -18.14 -20.65 -2.74
C GLY A 286 -18.36 -20.64 -1.23
N LEU A 287 -17.79 -19.66 -0.52
CA LEU A 287 -18.00 -19.48 0.93
C LEU A 287 -19.47 -19.22 1.27
N TYR A 288 -20.17 -18.43 0.46
CA TYR A 288 -21.60 -18.17 0.61
C TYR A 288 -22.41 -19.46 0.56
N HIS A 289 -22.27 -20.26 -0.50
CA HIS A 289 -23.01 -21.52 -0.65
C HIS A 289 -22.68 -22.51 0.47
N PHE A 290 -21.40 -22.64 0.84
CA PHE A 290 -20.96 -23.49 1.93
C PHE A 290 -21.62 -23.10 3.27
N LYS A 291 -21.63 -21.80 3.61
CA LYS A 291 -22.22 -21.31 4.86
C LYS A 291 -23.74 -21.41 4.88
N GLN A 292 -24.39 -21.17 3.73
CA GLN A 292 -25.83 -21.30 3.59
C GLN A 292 -26.29 -22.76 3.82
N GLN A 293 -25.60 -23.72 3.21
CA GLN A 293 -25.90 -25.15 3.39
C GLN A 293 -25.70 -25.59 4.84
N GLN A 294 -24.59 -25.18 5.48
CA GLN A 294 -24.36 -25.47 6.90
C GLN A 294 -25.44 -24.90 7.81
N TYR A 295 -25.92 -23.70 7.53
CA TYR A 295 -27.01 -23.08 8.29
C TYR A 295 -28.30 -23.90 8.13
N TRP A 296 -28.64 -24.26 6.88
CA TRP A 296 -29.81 -25.08 6.58
C TRP A 296 -29.78 -26.41 7.36
N ILE A 297 -28.70 -27.19 7.25
CA ILE A 297 -28.56 -28.48 7.96
C ILE A 297 -28.76 -28.33 9.47
N ARG A 298 -28.14 -27.32 10.08
CA ARG A 298 -28.26 -27.08 11.54
C ARG A 298 -29.67 -26.69 11.96
N SER A 299 -30.40 -25.94 11.13
CA SER A 299 -31.80 -25.60 11.40
C SER A 299 -32.73 -26.82 11.39
N PHE A 300 -32.40 -27.86 10.64
CA PHE A 300 -33.15 -29.13 10.60
C PHE A 300 -32.67 -30.18 11.61
N SER A 301 -31.48 -30.02 12.19
CA SER A 301 -30.91 -30.97 13.19
C SER A 301 -31.34 -30.67 14.63
N VAL A 302 -32.15 -29.63 14.84
CA VAL A 302 -32.65 -29.18 16.16
C VAL A 302 -34.14 -29.56 16.36
N PHE A 303 -34.71 -30.28 15.39
CA PHE A 303 -36.02 -30.94 15.47
C PHE A 303 -35.82 -32.45 15.42
#